data_AF-A0A816D335-F1
#
_entry.id   AF-A0A816D335-F1
#
_cell.length_a   1.000
_cell.length_b   1.000
_cell.length_c   1.000
_cell.angle_alpha   90.00
_cell.angle_beta   90.00
_cell.angle_gamma   90.00
#
_symmetry.space_group_name_H-M   'P 1'
#
loop_
_entity.id
_entity.type
_entity.pdbx_description
1 polymer ?
#
loop_
_entity_poly.entity_id
_entity_poly.type
_entity_poly.pdbx_seq_one_letter_code
_entity_poly.pdbx_strand_id
1 'polypeptide(L)'
;MHSERETMTNLHLDMNPWIYLQDTDNSYQISVLSRLSYKRDNDWITENNEPGCSAIGERHVQGLVNLTDNLEEDGGFWLVPGFHKYLPQWTIEHENLLSQYGLCSTFNLFKESVVPELYAAACHISSRAGSAILWDQRTMHGSRANNSLRPRYAQFFKMFPAEHPAMTEKRAENRRNGILTKLRAVNISPETDLSFLGRKLFGLEQWSD
;
A
#
# COMPACT_ATOMS: atom_id res chain seq x y z
N MET A 1 -25.89 -17.56 -13.06
CA MET A 1 -26.27 -16.95 -11.76
C MET A 1 -25.07 -17.04 -10.83
N HIS A 2 -24.08 -16.14 -10.99
CA HIS A 2 -22.91 -16.02 -10.10
C HIS A 2 -22.44 -14.56 -9.95
N SER A 3 -23.33 -13.57 -10.12
CA SER A 3 -22.99 -12.13 -10.11
C SER A 3 -22.62 -11.57 -8.73
N GLU A 4 -22.57 -12.39 -7.67
CA GLU A 4 -22.37 -11.92 -6.29
C GLU A 4 -20.91 -12.03 -5.80
N ARG A 5 -19.97 -12.52 -6.61
CA ARG A 5 -18.57 -12.73 -6.20
C ARG A 5 -17.52 -12.23 -7.19
N GLU A 6 -17.88 -11.24 -8.00
CA GLU A 6 -16.92 -10.58 -8.88
C GLU A 6 -16.24 -9.42 -8.13
N THR A 7 -14.93 -9.29 -8.30
CA THR A 7 -14.23 -8.11 -7.79
C THR A 7 -14.70 -6.90 -8.57
N MET A 8 -15.19 -5.86 -7.89
CA MET A 8 -15.58 -4.63 -8.58
C MET A 8 -14.35 -3.95 -9.17
N THR A 9 -14.45 -3.57 -10.45
CA THR A 9 -13.44 -2.75 -11.11
C THR A 9 -13.30 -1.42 -10.37
N ASN A 10 -12.07 -1.06 -10.00
CA ASN A 10 -11.81 0.17 -9.26
C ASN A 10 -10.38 0.71 -9.47
N LEU A 11 -10.23 2.01 -9.27
CA LEU A 11 -8.95 2.71 -9.12
C LEU A 11 -8.93 3.47 -7.79
N HIS A 12 -7.79 3.40 -7.12
CA HIS A 12 -7.54 4.05 -5.85
C HIS A 12 -6.07 4.48 -5.70
N LEU A 13 -5.85 5.27 -4.66
CA LEU A 13 -4.53 5.56 -4.10
C LEU A 13 -4.49 5.14 -2.64
N ASP A 14 -3.48 4.36 -2.28
CA ASP A 14 -3.16 3.96 -0.90
C ASP A 14 -2.40 5.08 -0.16
N MET A 15 -2.87 6.31 -0.31
CA MET A 15 -2.31 7.52 0.29
C MET A 15 -3.26 8.70 0.07
N ASN A 16 -3.07 9.78 0.83
CA ASN A 16 -3.68 11.06 0.52
C ASN A 16 -2.81 11.84 -0.49
N PRO A 17 -3.26 12.04 -1.74
CA PRO A 17 -2.43 12.68 -2.75
C PRO A 17 -2.19 14.17 -2.51
N TRP A 18 -3.13 14.85 -1.83
CA TRP A 18 -3.00 16.28 -1.54
C TRP A 18 -2.05 16.53 -0.37
N ILE A 19 -2.19 15.80 0.74
CA ILE A 19 -1.23 15.89 1.86
C ILE A 19 0.18 15.55 1.42
N TYR A 20 0.35 14.53 0.57
CA TYR A 20 1.66 14.18 0.02
C TYR A 20 2.36 15.35 -0.67
N LEU A 21 1.62 16.24 -1.33
CA LEU A 21 2.18 17.41 -2.04
C LEU A 21 2.22 18.68 -1.17
N GLN A 22 1.27 18.84 -0.24
CA GLN A 22 1.17 20.02 0.61
C GLN A 22 2.13 19.98 1.80
N ASP A 23 2.42 18.80 2.33
CA ASP A 23 3.41 18.65 3.39
C ASP A 23 4.82 18.89 2.82
N THR A 24 5.56 19.81 3.46
CA THR A 24 6.88 20.25 3.01
C THR A 24 8.02 19.71 3.85
N ASP A 25 7.75 19.21 5.06
CA ASP A 25 8.76 18.82 6.04
C ASP A 25 8.50 17.45 6.68
N ASN A 26 7.47 16.75 6.20
CA ASN A 26 7.06 15.42 6.66
C ASN A 26 6.47 15.42 8.07
N SER A 27 6.15 16.59 8.61
CA SER A 27 5.57 16.73 9.96
C SER A 27 4.22 16.02 10.07
N TYR A 28 3.43 15.96 8.99
CA TYR A 28 2.16 15.24 8.99
C TYR A 28 2.40 13.74 9.18
N GLN A 29 3.21 13.13 8.31
CA GLN A 29 3.52 11.70 8.38
C GLN A 29 4.13 11.33 9.74
N ILE A 30 5.06 12.13 10.25
CA ILE A 30 5.67 11.92 11.56
C ILE A 30 4.61 11.97 12.68
N SER A 31 3.68 12.93 12.60
CA SER A 31 2.59 13.05 13.59
C SER A 31 1.64 11.86 13.57
N VAL A 32 1.36 11.28 12.39
CA VAL A 32 0.50 10.10 12.23
C VAL A 32 1.23 8.86 12.76
N LEU A 33 2.44 8.60 12.25
CA LEU A 33 3.19 7.39 12.55
C LEU A 33 3.62 7.29 14.03
N SER A 34 3.93 8.42 14.68
CA SER A 34 4.32 8.47 16.09
C SER A 34 3.20 8.08 17.06
N ARG A 35 1.94 8.15 16.62
CA ARG A 35 0.75 7.81 17.44
C ARG A 35 0.37 6.32 17.37
N LEU A 36 1.01 5.55 16.49
CA LEU A 36 0.66 4.16 16.26
C LEU A 36 0.99 3.27 17.47
N SER A 37 0.00 2.51 17.91
CA SER A 37 0.09 1.62 19.07
C SER A 37 0.29 0.15 18.70
N TYR A 38 -0.06 -0.20 17.45
CA TYR A 38 -0.03 -1.55 16.89
C TYR A 38 -0.90 -2.57 17.63
N LYS A 39 -1.88 -2.09 18.40
CA LYS A 39 -2.88 -2.93 19.09
C LYS A 39 -4.04 -3.36 18.20
N ARG A 40 -4.24 -2.68 17.07
CA ARG A 40 -5.33 -2.91 16.11
C ARG A 40 -4.76 -3.02 14.71
N ASP A 41 -5.45 -3.77 13.85
CA ASP A 41 -5.03 -3.96 12.46
C ASP A 41 -4.95 -2.65 11.66
N ASN A 42 -5.83 -1.70 11.96
CA ASN A 42 -5.82 -0.38 11.33
C ASN A 42 -4.49 0.36 11.50
N ASP A 43 -3.76 0.17 12.61
CA ASP A 43 -2.48 0.85 12.82
C ASP A 43 -1.43 0.37 11.79
N TRP A 44 -1.50 -0.89 11.37
CA TRP A 44 -0.63 -1.46 10.33
C TRP A 44 -1.04 -0.96 8.94
N ILE A 45 -2.34 -0.82 8.68
CA ILE A 45 -2.86 -0.25 7.44
C ILE A 45 -2.43 1.22 7.33
N THR A 46 -2.53 1.99 8.42
CA THR A 46 -2.03 3.37 8.46
C THR A 46 -0.53 3.42 8.18
N GLU A 47 0.32 2.61 8.84
CA GLU A 47 1.76 2.55 8.53
C GLU A 47 2.01 2.22 7.04
N ASN A 48 1.22 1.30 6.47
CA ASN A 48 1.33 0.92 5.07
C ASN A 48 0.90 2.03 4.11
N ASN A 49 -0.07 2.86 4.47
CA ASN A 49 -0.67 3.83 3.56
C ASN A 49 -0.21 5.27 3.78
N GLU A 50 0.69 5.53 4.73
CA GLU A 50 1.20 6.87 5.02
C GLU A 50 2.61 7.05 4.42
N PRO A 51 2.76 7.48 3.15
CA PRO A 51 4.06 7.73 2.56
C PRO A 51 4.66 9.04 3.08
N GLY A 52 5.98 9.18 2.98
CA GLY A 52 6.64 10.46 3.22
C GLY A 52 6.22 11.50 2.18
N CYS A 53 6.31 12.79 2.53
CA CYS A 53 5.89 13.85 1.62
C CYS A 53 6.81 14.01 0.40
N SER A 54 6.30 14.69 -0.62
CA SER A 54 6.99 14.88 -1.91
C SER A 54 8.32 15.64 -1.78
N ALA A 55 8.42 16.56 -0.82
CA ALA A 55 9.63 17.36 -0.58
C ALA A 55 10.79 16.52 -0.03
N ILE A 56 10.51 15.49 0.77
CA ILE A 56 11.55 14.55 1.25
C ILE A 56 11.93 13.57 0.15
N GLY A 57 10.99 13.20 -0.72
CA GLY A 57 11.24 12.28 -1.82
C GLY A 57 11.47 10.83 -1.37
N GLU A 58 10.90 10.45 -0.22
CA GLU A 58 10.95 9.07 0.29
C GLU A 58 10.32 8.10 -0.71
N ARG A 59 11.06 7.05 -1.08
CA ARG A 59 10.56 6.05 -2.03
C ARG A 59 9.82 4.95 -1.30
N HIS A 60 8.52 4.86 -1.55
CA HIS A 60 7.71 3.71 -1.19
C HIS A 60 7.33 2.91 -2.43
N VAL A 61 7.55 1.60 -2.36
CA VAL A 61 7.20 0.67 -3.43
C VAL A 61 6.27 -0.38 -2.86
N GLN A 62 5.10 -0.52 -3.46
CA GLN A 62 4.16 -1.58 -3.15
C GLN A 62 4.38 -2.73 -4.12
N GLY A 63 4.00 -3.92 -3.70
CA GLY A 63 4.18 -5.11 -4.50
C GLY A 63 3.22 -6.21 -4.15
N LEU A 64 3.11 -7.14 -5.08
CA LEU A 64 2.45 -8.41 -4.86
C LEU A 64 3.24 -9.52 -5.54
N VAL A 65 3.23 -10.71 -4.93
CA VAL A 65 3.71 -11.95 -5.55
C VAL A 65 2.50 -12.76 -5.97
N ASN A 66 2.41 -13.10 -7.25
CA ASN A 66 1.40 -14.02 -7.75
C ASN A 66 1.71 -15.44 -7.28
N LEU A 67 0.78 -16.08 -6.58
CA LEU A 67 0.93 -17.47 -6.11
C LEU A 67 0.37 -18.47 -7.13
N THR A 68 -0.43 -17.99 -8.08
CA THR A 68 -0.91 -18.73 -9.25
C THR A 68 -0.78 -17.88 -10.51
N ASP A 69 -0.82 -18.51 -11.68
CA ASP A 69 -0.93 -17.79 -12.94
C ASP A 69 -2.16 -16.87 -12.92
N ASN A 70 -1.98 -15.66 -13.42
CA ASN A 70 -3.01 -14.64 -13.55
C ASN A 70 -3.02 -14.20 -15.02
N LEU A 71 -3.97 -14.73 -15.76
CA LEU A 71 -4.16 -14.43 -17.18
C LEU A 71 -5.05 -13.20 -17.34
N GLU A 72 -5.15 -12.71 -18.57
CA GLU A 72 -5.87 -11.48 -18.90
C GLU A 72 -7.34 -11.50 -18.45
N GLU A 73 -8.02 -12.63 -18.62
CA GLU A 73 -9.42 -12.78 -18.23
C GLU A 73 -9.64 -12.98 -16.72
N ASP A 74 -8.59 -13.20 -15.94
CA ASP A 74 -8.72 -13.36 -14.48
C ASP A 74 -8.95 -12.01 -13.78
N GLY A 75 -8.72 -10.89 -14.48
CA GLY A 75 -8.67 -9.57 -13.87
C GLY A 75 -7.65 -9.50 -12.74
N GLY A 76 -7.84 -8.56 -11.81
CA GLY A 76 -6.95 -8.38 -10.68
C GLY A 76 -6.15 -7.11 -10.85
N PHE A 77 -4.85 -7.16 -10.54
CA PHE A 77 -4.07 -5.93 -10.46
C PHE A 77 -4.00 -5.21 -11.81
N TRP A 78 -4.37 -3.93 -11.78
CA TRP A 78 -4.25 -3.03 -12.92
C TRP A 78 -3.86 -1.64 -12.41
N LEU A 79 -3.21 -0.87 -13.27
CA LEU A 79 -2.69 0.45 -12.92
C LEU A 79 -2.75 1.41 -14.11
N VAL A 80 -2.61 2.70 -13.83
CA VAL A 80 -2.42 3.73 -14.86
C VAL A 80 -0.92 3.96 -15.09
N PRO A 81 -0.34 3.55 -16.23
CA PRO A 81 1.10 3.67 -16.47
C PRO A 81 1.59 5.12 -16.36
N GLY A 82 2.66 5.32 -15.59
CA GLY A 82 3.28 6.64 -15.45
C GLY A 82 2.53 7.64 -14.58
N PHE A 83 1.40 7.26 -13.96
CA PHE A 83 0.57 8.18 -13.16
C PHE A 83 1.36 8.86 -12.02
N HIS A 84 2.32 8.18 -11.40
CA HIS A 84 3.18 8.78 -10.36
C HIS A 84 3.93 10.05 -10.83
N LYS A 85 4.18 10.21 -12.14
CA LYS A 85 4.78 11.43 -12.72
C LYS A 85 3.76 12.55 -12.94
N TYR A 86 2.51 12.16 -13.18
CA TYR A 86 1.40 13.06 -13.42
C TYR A 86 0.68 13.46 -12.13
N LEU A 87 0.88 12.72 -11.04
CA LEU A 87 0.24 12.95 -9.73
C LEU A 87 0.25 14.43 -9.31
N PRO A 88 1.35 15.20 -9.38
CA PRO A 88 1.33 16.61 -8.99
C PRO A 88 0.33 17.43 -9.81
N GLN A 89 0.39 17.31 -11.14
CA GLN A 89 -0.52 18.01 -12.03
C GLN A 89 -1.98 17.56 -11.84
N TRP A 90 -2.19 16.25 -11.69
CA TRP A 90 -3.51 15.67 -11.47
C TRP A 90 -4.19 16.23 -10.22
N THR A 91 -3.45 16.41 -9.11
CA THR A 91 -4.03 16.99 -7.88
C THR A 91 -4.45 18.45 -8.00
N ILE A 92 -3.79 19.23 -8.86
CA ILE A 92 -4.15 20.62 -9.16
C ILE A 92 -5.43 20.65 -9.99
N GLU A 93 -5.48 19.84 -11.04
CA GLU A 93 -6.64 19.74 -11.94
C GLU A 93 -7.89 19.22 -11.23
N HIS A 94 -7.70 18.43 -10.17
CA HIS A 94 -8.77 17.80 -9.39
C HIS A 94 -8.84 18.34 -7.95
N GLU A 95 -8.45 19.61 -7.73
CA GLU A 95 -8.49 20.23 -6.40
C GLU A 95 -9.89 20.19 -5.76
N ASN A 96 -10.94 20.22 -6.56
CA ASN A 96 -12.32 20.13 -6.11
C ASN A 96 -12.63 18.80 -5.41
N LEU A 97 -11.94 17.72 -5.79
CA LEU A 97 -12.10 16.41 -5.15
C LEU A 97 -11.57 16.39 -3.72
N LEU A 98 -10.73 17.35 -3.33
CA LEU A 98 -10.27 17.46 -1.96
C LEU A 98 -11.45 17.60 -0.97
N SER A 99 -12.47 18.37 -1.35
CA SER A 99 -13.67 18.55 -0.52
C SER A 99 -14.48 17.26 -0.36
N GLN A 100 -14.41 16.36 -1.35
CA GLN A 100 -15.15 15.10 -1.36
C GLN A 100 -14.45 13.98 -0.57
N TYR A 101 -13.12 13.91 -0.67
CA TYR A 101 -12.33 12.81 -0.08
C TYR A 101 -11.62 13.19 1.22
N GLY A 102 -11.44 14.49 1.47
CA GLY A 102 -10.83 15.02 2.67
C GLY A 102 -9.31 14.84 2.74
N LEU A 103 -8.69 15.47 3.75
CA LEU A 103 -7.23 15.44 3.98
C LEU A 103 -6.77 14.27 4.84
N CYS A 104 -7.68 13.59 5.55
CA CYS A 104 -7.32 12.55 6.54
C CYS A 104 -7.53 11.12 6.01
N SER A 105 -7.78 10.95 4.71
CA SER A 105 -7.98 9.62 4.14
C SER A 105 -6.66 9.00 3.70
N THR A 106 -6.29 7.88 4.33
CA THR A 106 -5.14 7.04 3.95
C THR A 106 -5.48 6.09 2.78
N PHE A 107 -6.71 6.14 2.26
CA PHE A 107 -7.15 5.33 1.13
C PHE A 107 -8.21 6.09 0.33
N ASN A 108 -7.94 6.37 -0.94
CA ASN A 108 -8.83 7.18 -1.76
C ASN A 108 -9.31 6.39 -2.97
N LEU A 109 -10.60 5.99 -2.94
CA LEU A 109 -11.26 5.25 -4.01
C LEU A 109 -11.94 6.22 -5.00
N PHE A 110 -11.49 6.24 -6.23
CA PHE A 110 -12.01 7.15 -7.25
C PHE A 110 -13.05 6.45 -8.12
N LYS A 111 -14.25 7.04 -8.21
CA LYS A 111 -15.32 6.50 -9.07
C LYS A 111 -14.97 6.74 -10.54
N GLU A 112 -15.31 5.78 -11.40
CA GLU A 112 -15.12 5.91 -12.85
C GLU A 112 -15.81 7.15 -13.43
N SER A 113 -16.98 7.51 -12.92
CA SER A 113 -17.70 8.73 -13.33
C SER A 113 -16.96 10.04 -12.99
N VAL A 114 -15.95 9.99 -12.13
CA VAL A 114 -15.18 11.15 -11.66
C VAL A 114 -13.86 11.28 -12.41
N VAL A 115 -13.23 10.14 -12.74
CA VAL A 115 -11.92 10.08 -13.45
C VAL A 115 -11.97 9.09 -14.62
N PRO A 116 -12.91 9.26 -15.58
CA PRO A 116 -13.12 8.29 -16.66
C PRO A 116 -11.87 8.10 -17.53
N GLU A 117 -11.08 9.16 -17.71
CA GLU A 117 -9.81 9.14 -18.44
C GLU A 117 -8.77 8.22 -17.79
N LEU A 118 -8.73 8.14 -16.46
CA LEU A 118 -7.81 7.25 -15.76
C LEU A 118 -8.26 5.78 -15.89
N TYR A 119 -9.56 5.51 -15.82
CA TYR A 119 -10.09 4.16 -16.07
C TYR A 119 -9.81 3.70 -17.50
N ALA A 120 -9.97 4.59 -18.48
CA ALA A 120 -9.65 4.30 -19.89
C ALA A 120 -8.14 4.07 -20.12
N ALA A 121 -7.28 4.72 -19.35
CA ALA A 121 -5.83 4.58 -19.43
C ALA A 121 -5.26 3.42 -18.60
N ALA A 122 -6.05 2.80 -17.72
CA ALA A 122 -5.58 1.73 -16.85
C ALA A 122 -5.32 0.44 -17.65
N CYS A 123 -4.20 -0.21 -17.36
CA CYS A 123 -3.81 -1.47 -17.98
C CYS A 123 -3.76 -2.60 -16.96
N HIS A 124 -4.37 -3.73 -17.31
CA HIS A 124 -4.27 -4.97 -16.54
C HIS A 124 -2.88 -5.59 -16.68
N ILE A 125 -2.38 -6.19 -15.60
CA ILE A 125 -1.06 -6.81 -15.56
C ILE A 125 -1.22 -8.31 -15.33
N SER A 126 -1.24 -9.09 -16.42
CA SER A 126 -1.14 -10.54 -16.34
C SER A 126 0.25 -10.98 -15.87
N SER A 127 0.34 -12.07 -15.12
CA SER A 127 1.58 -12.51 -14.47
C SER A 127 1.60 -14.01 -14.24
N ARG A 128 2.77 -14.65 -14.34
CA ARG A 128 2.95 -16.07 -14.04
C ARG A 128 3.09 -16.30 -12.54
N ALA A 129 2.73 -17.48 -12.06
CA ALA A 129 3.01 -17.91 -10.69
C ALA A 129 4.49 -17.68 -10.32
N GLY A 130 4.73 -17.15 -9.12
CA GLY A 130 6.05 -16.80 -8.60
C GLY A 130 6.58 -15.43 -9.05
N SER A 131 5.92 -14.75 -10.00
CA SER A 131 6.33 -13.42 -10.44
C SER A 131 5.89 -12.35 -9.44
N ALA A 132 6.74 -11.35 -9.22
CA ALA A 132 6.42 -10.18 -8.43
C ALA A 132 6.06 -8.99 -9.34
N ILE A 133 4.95 -8.32 -9.05
CA ILE A 133 4.60 -7.02 -9.64
C ILE A 133 4.96 -5.96 -8.61
N LEU A 134 5.71 -4.94 -9.05
CA LEU A 134 6.15 -3.81 -8.22
C LEU A 134 5.64 -2.51 -8.80
N TRP A 135 5.17 -1.59 -7.96
CA TRP A 135 4.76 -0.26 -8.37
C TRP A 135 5.11 0.79 -7.32
N ASP A 136 5.34 2.01 -7.81
CA ASP A 136 5.49 3.19 -6.94
C ASP A 136 4.13 3.50 -6.29
N GLN A 137 4.09 3.69 -4.97
CA GLN A 137 2.84 3.92 -4.21
C GLN A 137 2.02 5.10 -4.73
N ARG A 138 2.66 6.05 -5.42
CA ARG A 138 2.02 7.21 -6.05
C ARG A 138 1.26 6.88 -7.33
N THR A 139 1.32 5.64 -7.80
CA THR A 139 0.68 5.20 -9.05
C THR A 139 -0.78 4.88 -8.77
N MET A 140 -1.71 5.46 -9.53
CA MET A 140 -3.12 5.08 -9.49
C MET A 140 -3.25 3.61 -9.90
N HIS A 141 -3.85 2.80 -9.03
CA HIS A 141 -3.95 1.35 -9.23
C HIS A 141 -5.23 0.81 -8.61
N GLY A 142 -5.53 -0.45 -8.86
CA GLY A 142 -6.61 -1.11 -8.15
C GLY A 142 -6.85 -2.51 -8.63
N SER A 143 -8.12 -2.90 -8.74
CA SER A 143 -8.49 -4.21 -9.25
C SER A 143 -9.45 -4.10 -10.42
N ARG A 144 -9.27 -4.95 -11.43
CA ARG A 144 -10.21 -5.18 -12.52
C ARG A 144 -11.05 -6.42 -12.24
N ALA A 145 -12.33 -6.38 -12.63
CA ALA A 145 -13.23 -7.53 -12.58
C ALA A 145 -12.70 -8.72 -13.39
N ASN A 146 -12.98 -9.93 -12.91
CA ASN A 146 -12.65 -11.18 -13.57
C ASN A 146 -13.74 -11.57 -14.58
N ASN A 147 -13.33 -12.12 -15.71
CA ASN A 147 -14.18 -12.77 -16.71
C ASN A 147 -13.93 -14.30 -16.75
N SER A 148 -13.30 -14.84 -15.70
CA SER A 148 -12.95 -16.26 -15.56
C SER A 148 -13.41 -16.80 -14.21
N LEU A 149 -13.37 -18.13 -14.05
CA LEU A 149 -13.62 -18.84 -12.79
C LEU A 149 -12.35 -19.24 -12.05
N ARG A 150 -11.16 -18.87 -12.56
CA ARG A 150 -9.90 -19.25 -11.91
C ARG A 150 -9.69 -18.34 -10.68
N PRO A 151 -9.40 -18.92 -9.50
CA PRO A 151 -9.10 -18.12 -8.33
C PRO A 151 -7.77 -17.38 -8.51
N ARG A 152 -7.68 -16.18 -7.93
CA ARG A 152 -6.44 -15.41 -7.84
C ARG A 152 -5.88 -15.54 -6.44
N TYR A 153 -4.62 -15.92 -6.34
CA TYR A 153 -3.89 -15.93 -5.08
C TYR A 153 -2.68 -15.01 -5.20
N ALA A 154 -2.59 -14.04 -4.29
CA ALA A 154 -1.48 -13.10 -4.25
C ALA A 154 -1.09 -12.81 -2.80
N GLN A 155 0.20 -12.61 -2.58
CA GLN A 155 0.74 -12.10 -1.32
C GLN A 155 1.22 -10.67 -1.54
N PHE A 156 0.56 -9.71 -0.89
CA PHE A 156 0.96 -8.31 -0.93
C PHE A 156 2.13 -8.04 0.02
N PHE A 157 2.98 -7.08 -0.35
CA PHE A 157 4.07 -6.56 0.46
C PHE A 157 4.35 -5.09 0.12
N LYS A 158 5.04 -4.39 1.01
CA LYS A 158 5.50 -3.02 0.81
C LYS A 158 6.96 -2.91 1.19
N MET A 159 7.70 -2.11 0.43
CA MET A 159 9.06 -1.70 0.71
C MET A 159 9.07 -0.21 1.07
N PHE A 160 9.70 0.09 2.19
CA PHE A 160 9.92 1.44 2.69
C PHE A 160 11.23 1.48 3.47
N PRO A 161 11.86 2.65 3.63
CA PRO A 161 13.09 2.83 4.40
C PRO A 161 13.04 2.20 5.79
N ALA A 162 14.14 1.54 6.19
CA ALA A 162 14.26 0.95 7.51
C ALA A 162 14.39 2.02 8.61
N GLU A 163 15.11 3.10 8.31
CA GLU A 163 15.26 4.25 9.18
C GLU A 163 14.22 5.31 8.85
N HIS A 164 13.56 5.82 9.89
CA HIS A 164 12.53 6.84 9.73
C HIS A 164 12.45 7.73 10.97
N PRO A 165 12.36 9.07 10.85
CA PRO A 165 12.32 9.98 12.01
C PRO A 165 11.19 9.71 13.00
N ALA A 166 10.05 9.19 12.52
CA ALA A 166 8.94 8.79 13.38
C ALA A 166 9.19 7.50 14.18
N MET A 167 10.25 6.73 13.89
CA MET A 167 10.61 5.51 14.61
C MET A 167 11.31 5.83 15.93
N THR A 168 10.57 6.40 16.88
CA THR A 168 11.03 6.58 18.26
C THR A 168 11.18 5.24 18.96
N GLU A 169 11.95 5.19 20.05
CA GLU A 169 12.06 3.99 20.90
C GLU A 169 10.68 3.47 21.33
N LYS A 170 9.75 4.38 21.65
CA LYS A 170 8.41 4.01 22.06
C LYS A 170 7.61 3.36 20.92
N ARG A 171 7.71 3.91 19.71
CA ARG A 171 7.05 3.33 18.53
C ARG A 171 7.66 1.99 18.16
N ALA A 172 8.98 1.87 18.21
CA ALA A 172 9.70 0.61 17.97
C ALA A 172 9.25 -0.48 18.95
N GLU A 173 9.15 -0.15 20.25
CA GLU A 173 8.62 -1.07 21.27
C GLU A 173 7.18 -1.49 20.97
N ASN A 174 6.29 -0.54 20.66
CA ASN A 174 4.90 -0.82 20.32
C ASN A 174 4.80 -1.76 19.11
N ARG A 175 5.54 -1.46 18.03
CA ARG A 175 5.57 -2.26 16.80
C ARG A 175 6.07 -3.67 17.06
N ARG A 176 7.18 -3.82 17.79
CA ARG A 176 7.75 -5.12 18.20
C ARG A 176 6.73 -5.95 18.98
N ASN A 177 6.08 -5.36 19.97
CA ASN A 177 5.06 -6.05 20.78
C ASN A 177 3.84 -6.48 19.93
N GLY A 178 3.43 -5.62 18.98
CA GLY A 178 2.39 -5.94 18.01
C GLY A 178 2.75 -7.12 17.11
N ILE A 179 3.98 -7.17 16.57
CA ILE A 179 4.46 -8.33 15.79
C ILE A 179 4.49 -9.59 16.65
N LEU A 180 5.09 -9.54 17.85
CA LEU A 180 5.16 -10.71 18.72
C LEU A 180 3.76 -11.26 19.06
N THR A 181 2.77 -10.38 19.23
CA THR A 181 1.37 -10.78 19.44
C THR A 181 0.81 -11.50 18.22
N LYS A 182 1.04 -10.96 17.01
CA LYS A 182 0.60 -11.59 15.75
C LYS A 182 1.27 -12.94 15.51
N LEU A 183 2.60 -13.05 15.70
CA LEU A 183 3.34 -14.30 15.54
C LEU A 183 2.84 -15.38 16.50
N ARG A 184 2.62 -15.04 17.77
CA ARG A 184 2.03 -15.97 18.75
C ARG A 184 0.64 -16.44 18.35
N ALA A 185 -0.20 -15.55 17.81
CA ALA A 185 -1.56 -15.91 17.38
C ALA A 185 -1.58 -16.94 16.24
N VAL A 186 -0.50 -17.05 15.47
CA VAL A 186 -0.34 -18.05 14.39
C VAL A 186 0.70 -19.12 14.71
N ASN A 187 1.09 -19.26 15.98
CA ASN A 187 2.06 -20.25 16.47
C ASN A 187 3.43 -20.22 15.77
N ILE A 188 3.93 -19.02 15.43
CA ILE A 188 5.28 -18.82 14.88
C ILE A 188 6.22 -18.37 16.01
N SER A 189 7.31 -19.13 16.23
CA SER A 189 8.40 -18.77 17.15
C SER A 189 9.43 -17.89 16.43
N PRO A 190 9.71 -16.68 16.95
CA PRO A 190 10.75 -15.82 16.41
C PRO A 190 12.13 -16.48 16.31
N GLU A 191 12.47 -17.32 17.28
CA GLU A 191 13.80 -17.90 17.44
C GLU A 191 14.05 -19.06 16.48
N THR A 192 13.01 -19.84 16.17
CA THR A 192 13.13 -21.10 15.42
C THR A 192 12.54 -21.03 14.02
N ASP A 193 11.47 -20.25 13.81
CA ASP A 193 10.74 -20.22 12.53
C ASP A 193 11.13 -19.02 11.65
N LEU A 194 11.67 -17.95 12.25
CA LEU A 194 12.12 -16.79 11.48
C LEU A 194 13.59 -16.92 11.08
N SER A 195 13.87 -16.56 9.83
CA SER A 195 15.24 -16.32 9.40
C SER A 195 15.84 -15.10 10.10
N PHE A 196 17.18 -15.00 10.07
CA PHE A 196 17.89 -13.81 10.55
C PHE A 196 17.35 -12.51 9.94
N LEU A 197 17.12 -12.51 8.62
CA LEU A 197 16.54 -11.36 7.93
C LEU A 197 15.10 -11.09 8.40
N GLY A 198 14.30 -12.13 8.60
CA GLY A 198 12.92 -12.00 9.10
C GLY A 198 12.86 -11.32 10.47
N ARG A 199 13.75 -11.69 11.39
CA ARG A 199 13.84 -11.05 12.72
C ARG A 199 14.20 -9.56 12.64
N LYS A 200 15.11 -9.18 11.73
CA LYS A 200 15.44 -7.77 11.47
C LYS A 200 14.28 -6.99 10.85
N LEU A 201 13.64 -7.53 9.80
CA LEU A 201 12.50 -6.88 9.13
C LEU A 201 11.31 -6.66 10.08
N PHE A 202 11.09 -7.59 11.02
CA PHE A 202 10.08 -7.46 12.05
C PHE A 202 10.48 -6.58 13.25
N GLY A 203 11.69 -6.04 13.27
CA GLY A 203 12.19 -5.21 14.38
C GLY A 203 12.33 -5.98 15.69
N LEU A 204 12.56 -7.30 15.62
CA LEU A 204 12.86 -8.15 16.77
C LEU A 204 14.36 -8.12 17.09
N GLU A 205 15.18 -7.89 16.06
CA GLU A 205 16.61 -7.64 16.14
C GLU A 205 16.93 -6.32 15.45
N GLN A 206 17.95 -5.60 15.94
CA GLN A 206 18.41 -4.36 15.32
C GLN A 206 19.22 -4.65 14.06
N TRP A 207 19.26 -3.69 13.13
CA TRP A 207 20.27 -3.68 12.09
C TRP A 207 21.64 -3.52 12.78
N SER A 208 22.58 -4.39 12.41
CA SER A 208 23.97 -4.29 12.87
C SER A 208 24.65 -3.27 11.97
N ASP A 209 25.39 -2.33 12.56
CA ASP A 209 26.34 -1.48 11.84
C ASP A 209 27.42 -2.33 11.14
#